data_AF-A0A2V9SEB0-F1
#
_entry.id   AF-A0A2V9SEB0-F1
#
_cell.length_a   1.000
_cell.length_b   1.000
_cell.length_c   1.000
_cell.angle_alpha   90.00
_cell.angle_beta   90.00
_cell.angle_gamma   90.00
#
_symmetry.space_group_name_H-M   'P 1'
#
loop_
_entity.id
_entity.type
_entity.pdbx_description
1 polymer ?
#
loop_
_entity_poly.entity_id
_entity_poly.type
_entity_poly.pdbx_seq_one_letter_code
_entity_poly.pdbx_strand_id
1 'polypeptide(L)'
;FAWYFRYAGADGKFGATDPKLMDPSAGSEAAIGLDTSDAAAKDDVVTGTMYLPVNREVDLTLRAVDVIHSFFVPSMRFKQDAVPGLAIHMHFTPTEVGDYEIACAELCGLGHYKMHGMLKVVSQADFDSWLTAREAEKQ
;
A
#
# COMPACT_ATOMS: atom_id res chain seq x y z
N PHE A 1 -11.49 6.22 4.41
CA PHE A 1 -11.35 4.97 5.18
C PHE A 1 -10.93 3.83 4.25
N ALA A 2 -9.76 3.94 3.61
CA ALA A 2 -9.25 2.94 2.68
C ALA A 2 -7.73 2.91 2.76
N TRP A 3 -7.15 1.73 2.50
CA TRP A 3 -5.71 1.57 2.33
C TRP A 3 -5.40 1.45 0.84
N TYR A 4 -4.35 2.14 0.39
CA TYR A 4 -3.81 2.02 -0.96
C TYR A 4 -2.35 1.60 -0.86
N PHE A 5 -1.98 0.60 -1.66
CA PHE A 5 -0.64 0.06 -1.72
C PHE A 5 -0.06 0.31 -3.10
N ARG A 6 1.16 0.81 -3.11
CA ARG A 6 1.89 1.16 -4.32
C ARG A 6 3.13 0.29 -4.44
N TYR A 7 3.34 -0.21 -5.65
CA TYR A 7 4.49 -1.02 -6.01
C TYR A 7 5.21 -0.32 -7.15
N ALA A 8 6.54 -0.22 -7.02
CA ALA A 8 7.38 0.15 -8.16
C ALA A 8 7.26 -0.97 -9.20
N GLY A 9 7.13 -0.58 -10.46
CA GLY A 9 7.09 -1.53 -11.55
C GLY A 9 8.48 -2.07 -11.90
N ALA A 10 8.63 -2.55 -13.13
CA ALA A 10 9.86 -3.12 -13.66
C ALA A 10 11.08 -2.17 -13.57
N ASP A 11 10.88 -0.85 -13.55
CA ASP A 11 11.98 0.11 -13.44
C ASP A 11 12.55 0.25 -12.00
N GLY A 12 11.84 -0.31 -11.01
CA GLY A 12 12.21 -0.30 -9.60
C GLY A 12 12.16 1.07 -8.94
N LYS A 13 11.51 2.06 -9.56
CA LYS A 13 11.38 3.42 -9.07
C LYS A 13 9.91 3.75 -8.85
N PHE A 14 9.69 4.62 -7.87
CA PHE A 14 8.41 5.25 -7.66
C PHE A 14 8.41 6.59 -8.39
N GLY A 15 7.46 6.82 -9.29
CA GLY A 15 7.13 8.16 -9.79
C GLY A 15 6.81 9.21 -8.70
N ALA A 16 6.80 10.47 -9.09
CA ALA A 16 6.47 11.57 -8.20
C ALA A 16 5.03 11.51 -7.67
N THR A 17 4.82 12.03 -6.46
CA THR A 17 3.49 12.26 -5.89
C THR A 17 3.37 13.72 -5.47
N ASP A 18 2.25 14.37 -5.77
CA ASP A 18 1.96 15.75 -5.35
C ASP A 18 0.63 15.79 -4.57
N PRO A 19 0.60 16.36 -3.35
CA PRO A 19 -0.64 16.58 -2.61
C PRO A 19 -1.73 17.33 -3.36
N LYS A 20 -1.39 18.17 -4.34
CA LYS A 20 -2.36 18.88 -5.19
C LYS A 20 -3.08 17.96 -6.18
N LEU A 21 -2.49 16.81 -6.49
CA LEU A 21 -3.08 15.79 -7.35
C LEU A 21 -3.88 14.75 -6.56
N MET A 22 -3.88 14.82 -5.22
CA MET A 22 -4.62 13.88 -4.39
C MET A 22 -6.13 14.09 -4.52
N ASP A 23 -6.83 13.05 -4.95
CA ASP A 23 -8.28 12.90 -4.90
C ASP A 23 -8.65 11.53 -4.30
N PRO A 24 -8.80 11.45 -2.97
CA PRO A 24 -9.23 10.22 -2.29
C PRO A 24 -10.62 9.73 -2.71
N SER A 25 -11.46 10.58 -3.34
CA SER A 25 -12.81 10.21 -3.79
C SER A 25 -12.80 9.45 -5.13
N ALA A 26 -11.81 9.71 -5.97
CA ALA A 26 -11.59 9.00 -7.23
C ALA A 26 -10.95 7.62 -7.03
N GLY A 27 -10.19 7.43 -5.94
CA GLY A 27 -9.52 6.17 -5.62
C GLY A 27 -8.24 5.91 -6.41
N SER A 28 -7.63 4.74 -6.20
CA SER A 28 -6.43 4.27 -6.94
C SER A 28 -5.28 5.31 -6.93
N GLU A 29 -4.66 5.56 -8.08
CA GLU A 29 -3.55 6.51 -8.28
C GLU A 29 -3.88 7.93 -7.81
N ALA A 30 -5.09 8.40 -8.07
CA ALA A 30 -5.52 9.72 -7.65
C ALA A 30 -5.60 9.82 -6.12
N ALA A 31 -5.97 8.73 -5.43
CA ALA A 31 -6.02 8.74 -3.97
C ALA A 31 -4.65 8.88 -3.31
N ILE A 32 -3.56 8.55 -4.02
CA ILE A 32 -2.18 8.75 -3.54
C ILE A 32 -1.49 9.97 -4.18
N GLY A 33 -2.19 10.69 -5.06
CA GLY A 33 -1.67 11.87 -5.76
C GLY A 33 -0.51 11.56 -6.70
N LEU A 34 -0.56 10.40 -7.37
CA LEU A 34 0.48 9.99 -8.32
C LEU A 34 0.50 10.95 -9.53
N ASP A 35 1.67 11.49 -9.85
CA ASP A 35 1.87 12.33 -11.03
C ASP A 35 2.07 11.46 -12.28
N THR A 36 1.00 11.22 -13.02
CA THR A 36 1.01 10.39 -14.23
C THR A 36 1.77 11.01 -15.41
N SER A 37 2.21 12.27 -15.28
CA SER A 37 3.11 12.90 -16.26
C SER A 37 4.58 12.50 -16.06
N ASP A 38 4.95 12.01 -14.87
CA ASP A 38 6.26 11.44 -14.59
C ASP A 38 6.44 10.12 -15.36
N ALA A 39 7.58 9.97 -16.02
CA ALA A 39 7.91 8.74 -16.74
C ALA A 39 8.02 7.53 -15.79
N ALA A 40 8.51 7.73 -14.57
CA ALA A 40 8.62 6.68 -13.55
C ALA A 40 7.27 6.33 -12.91
N ALA A 41 6.19 7.08 -13.20
CA ALA A 41 4.85 6.75 -12.72
C ALA A 41 4.10 5.76 -13.62
N LYS A 42 4.62 5.46 -14.80
CA LYS A 42 3.90 4.70 -15.83
C LYS A 42 3.73 3.23 -15.49
N ASP A 43 4.69 2.64 -14.80
CA ASP A 43 4.69 1.25 -14.36
C ASP A 43 4.33 1.10 -12.88
N ASP A 44 4.05 2.19 -12.17
CA ASP A 44 3.55 2.14 -10.81
C ASP A 44 2.19 1.44 -10.72
N VAL A 45 2.14 0.41 -9.89
CA VAL A 45 0.90 -0.33 -9.62
C VAL A 45 0.31 0.13 -8.30
N VAL A 46 -0.94 0.64 -8.35
CA VAL A 46 -1.71 1.03 -7.17
C VAL A 46 -2.91 0.12 -6.99
N THR A 47 -3.07 -0.43 -5.78
CA THR A 47 -4.09 -1.44 -5.46
C THR A 47 -4.65 -1.24 -4.05
N GLY A 48 -5.88 -1.69 -3.81
CA GLY A 48 -6.50 -1.71 -2.47
C GLY A 48 -6.17 -2.96 -1.65
N THR A 49 -5.48 -3.93 -2.25
CA THR A 49 -4.99 -5.15 -1.57
C THR A 49 -3.49 -5.21 -1.66
N MET A 50 -2.85 -5.45 -0.53
CA MET A 50 -1.41 -5.61 -0.43
C MET A 50 -1.04 -7.06 -0.77
N TYR A 51 -0.15 -7.26 -1.73
CA TYR A 51 0.51 -8.53 -2.02
C TYR A 51 1.96 -8.48 -1.58
N LEU A 52 2.44 -9.51 -0.90
CA LEU A 52 3.84 -9.68 -0.52
C LEU A 52 4.31 -11.12 -0.74
N PRO A 53 5.56 -11.35 -1.15
CA PRO A 53 6.12 -12.70 -1.18
C PRO A 53 6.54 -13.17 0.22
N VAL A 54 6.30 -14.45 0.51
CA VAL A 54 6.73 -15.09 1.76
C VAL A 54 8.26 -15.14 1.88
N ASN A 55 8.79 -15.03 3.10
CA ASN A 55 10.21 -15.10 3.46
C ASN A 55 11.10 -14.02 2.83
N ARG A 56 10.51 -12.90 2.42
CA ARG A 56 11.25 -11.72 1.94
C ARG A 56 11.01 -10.55 2.89
N GLU A 57 12.08 -9.91 3.35
CA GLU A 57 11.94 -8.67 4.12
C GLU A 57 11.36 -7.57 3.23
N VAL A 58 10.40 -6.84 3.77
CA VAL A 58 9.74 -5.72 3.10
C VAL A 58 9.93 -4.48 3.94
N ASP A 59 10.32 -3.37 3.31
CA ASP A 59 10.28 -2.02 3.87
C ASP A 59 9.06 -1.29 3.30
N LEU A 60 8.17 -0.86 4.19
CA LEU A 60 6.98 -0.08 3.87
C LEU A 60 7.18 1.36 4.30
N THR A 61 6.91 2.27 3.36
CA THR A 61 6.74 3.69 3.67
C THR A 61 5.25 3.98 3.89
N LEU A 62 4.87 4.23 5.14
CA LEU A 62 3.52 4.64 5.52
C LEU A 62 3.37 6.15 5.44
N ARG A 63 2.24 6.60 4.89
CA ARG A 63 1.81 7.99 4.83
C ARG A 63 0.31 8.08 5.14
N ALA A 64 -0.09 9.14 5.82
CA ALA A 64 -1.49 9.49 6.02
C ALA A 64 -1.80 10.81 5.32
N VAL A 65 -2.98 10.88 4.70
CA VAL A 65 -3.41 12.04 3.89
C VAL A 65 -4.30 13.01 4.65
N ASP A 66 -4.92 12.55 5.75
CA ASP A 66 -5.95 13.28 6.49
C ASP A 66 -5.62 13.37 8.00
N VAL A 67 -5.84 12.30 8.76
CA VAL A 67 -5.64 12.23 10.22
C VAL A 67 -4.69 11.09 10.57
N ILE A 68 -4.39 10.91 11.86
CA ILE A 68 -3.58 9.78 12.30
C ILE A 68 -4.37 8.48 12.09
N HIS A 69 -3.70 7.48 11.54
CA HIS A 69 -4.17 6.10 11.45
C HIS A 69 -3.13 5.16 12.06
N SER A 70 -3.46 3.87 12.19
CA SER A 70 -2.49 2.86 12.60
C SER A 70 -2.65 1.62 11.74
N PHE A 71 -1.63 1.31 10.93
CA PHE A 71 -1.56 0.10 10.12
C PHE A 71 -1.34 -1.09 11.05
N PHE A 72 -2.34 -1.97 11.20
CA PHE A 72 -2.28 -3.10 12.12
C PHE A 72 -2.63 -4.40 11.41
N VAL A 73 -1.76 -5.42 11.54
CA VAL A 73 -2.05 -6.80 11.13
C VAL A 73 -2.15 -7.65 12.41
N PRO A 74 -3.37 -7.91 12.93
CA PRO A 74 -3.54 -8.51 14.26
C PRO A 74 -2.91 -9.90 14.42
N SER A 75 -3.04 -10.74 13.39
CA SER A 75 -2.49 -12.10 13.33
C SER A 75 -0.96 -12.11 13.37
N MET A 76 -0.31 -11.08 12.85
CA MET A 76 1.15 -10.91 12.89
C MET A 76 1.62 -10.06 14.09
N ARG A 77 0.69 -9.52 14.89
CA ARG A 77 0.95 -8.76 16.14
C ARG A 77 1.86 -7.53 15.96
N PHE A 78 1.87 -6.92 14.79
CA PHE A 78 2.63 -5.70 14.55
C PHE A 78 1.71 -4.58 14.10
N LYS A 79 2.00 -3.38 14.58
CA LYS A 79 1.30 -2.16 14.17
C LYS A 79 2.29 -1.00 14.03
N GLN A 80 1.97 -0.06 13.15
CA GLN A 80 2.71 1.19 13.02
C GLN A 80 1.74 2.33 12.71
N ASP A 81 1.87 3.43 13.44
CA ASP A 81 1.06 4.62 13.22
C ASP A 81 1.50 5.32 11.94
N ALA A 82 0.52 5.75 11.14
CA ALA A 82 0.69 6.61 9.97
C ALA A 82 0.26 8.02 10.36
N VAL A 83 1.21 8.94 10.38
CA VAL A 83 1.02 10.31 10.89
C VAL A 83 1.08 11.29 9.72
N PRO A 84 0.08 12.17 9.53
CA PRO A 84 0.09 13.15 8.46
C PRO A 84 1.37 14.02 8.49
N GLY A 85 1.96 14.21 7.32
CA GLY A 85 3.21 14.98 7.16
C GLY A 85 4.50 14.19 7.41
N LEU A 86 4.41 12.93 7.85
CA LEU A 86 5.57 12.04 8.01
C LEU A 86 5.55 10.91 6.98
N ALA A 87 6.74 10.51 6.53
CA ALA A 87 6.97 9.26 5.82
C ALA A 87 7.62 8.29 6.79
N ILE A 88 6.82 7.38 7.35
CA ILE A 88 7.26 6.48 8.41
C ILE A 88 7.63 5.14 7.79
N HIS A 89 8.84 4.67 8.06
CA HIS A 89 9.31 3.37 7.62
C HIS A 89 8.94 2.29 8.64
N MET A 90 8.52 1.14 8.15
CA MET A 90 8.42 -0.09 8.93
C MET A 90 8.89 -1.25 8.08
N HIS A 91 9.58 -2.20 8.70
CA HIS A 91 10.00 -3.41 8.00
C HIS A 91 9.58 -4.66 8.76
N PHE A 92 9.23 -5.70 7.99
CA PHE A 92 8.91 -7.02 8.52
C PHE A 92 9.13 -8.08 7.44
N THR A 93 9.22 -9.33 7.87
CA THR A 93 9.30 -10.49 6.98
C THR A 93 8.09 -11.38 7.22
N PRO A 94 7.14 -11.49 6.28
CA PRO A 94 6.04 -12.45 6.40
C PRO A 94 6.57 -13.88 6.22
N THR A 95 6.31 -14.77 7.17
CA THR A 95 6.90 -16.13 7.20
C THR A 95 5.93 -17.23 6.78
N GLU A 96 4.66 -16.92 6.58
CA GLU A 96 3.61 -17.88 6.24
C GLU A 96 2.73 -17.33 5.11
N VAL A 97 2.40 -18.19 4.15
CA VAL A 97 1.48 -17.87 3.04
C VAL A 97 0.06 -17.83 3.57
N GLY A 98 -0.72 -16.83 3.19
CA GLY A 98 -2.10 -16.69 3.62
C GLY A 98 -2.69 -15.32 3.35
N ASP A 99 -3.97 -15.20 3.68
CA ASP A 99 -4.73 -13.96 3.64
C ASP A 99 -4.87 -13.40 5.06
N TYR A 100 -4.46 -12.16 5.25
CA TYR A 100 -4.38 -11.48 6.55
C TYR A 100 -5.14 -10.17 6.50
N GLU A 101 -5.98 -9.94 7.51
CA GLU A 101 -6.69 -8.66 7.65
C GLU A 101 -5.74 -7.56 8.12
N ILE A 102 -5.87 -6.40 7.51
CA ILE A 102 -5.27 -5.15 7.94
C ILE A 102 -6.40 -4.33 8.56
N ALA A 103 -6.26 -3.88 9.80
CA ALA A 103 -7.21 -3.00 10.47
C ALA A 103 -6.57 -1.65 10.79
N CYS A 104 -7.39 -0.61 10.90
CA CYS A 104 -6.96 0.62 11.55
C CYS A 104 -7.04 0.46 13.08
N ALA A 105 -5.93 0.69 13.79
CA ALA A 105 -5.87 0.60 15.25
C ALA A 105 -5.85 1.95 15.98
N GLU A 106 -6.09 3.05 15.26
CA GLU A 106 -6.21 4.41 15.81
C GLU A 106 -7.57 5.00 15.44
N LEU A 107 -8.31 5.57 16.40
CA LEU A 107 -9.65 6.10 16.15
C LEU A 107 -9.58 7.29 15.19
N CYS A 108 -9.86 7.04 13.91
CA CYS A 108 -9.64 7.99 12.82
C CYS A 108 -10.92 8.65 12.26
N GLY A 109 -12.06 8.46 12.92
CA GLY A 109 -13.34 9.10 12.58
C GLY A 109 -14.52 8.13 12.48
N LEU A 110 -15.65 8.63 11.96
CA LEU A 110 -16.94 7.91 11.97
C LEU A 110 -16.92 6.56 11.23
N GLY A 111 -16.08 6.41 10.20
CA GLY A 111 -15.92 5.19 9.45
C GLY A 111 -14.76 4.31 9.92
N HIS A 112 -14.17 4.58 11.08
CA HIS A 112 -13.01 3.84 11.61
C HIS A 112 -13.21 2.31 11.59
N TYR A 113 -14.38 1.83 12.03
CA TYR A 113 -14.71 0.40 12.04
C TYR A 113 -14.77 -0.26 10.66
N LYS A 114 -14.87 0.53 9.57
CA LYS A 114 -14.84 0.05 8.18
C LYS A 114 -13.45 0.14 7.57
N MET A 115 -12.49 0.73 8.27
CA MET A 115 -11.15 0.96 7.74
C MET A 115 -10.31 -0.31 7.86
N HIS A 116 -10.61 -1.28 7.00
CA HIS A 116 -9.85 -2.50 6.84
C HIS A 116 -9.24 -2.60 5.43
N GLY A 117 -8.27 -3.49 5.29
CA GLY A 117 -7.65 -3.89 4.03
C GLY A 117 -7.24 -5.35 4.11
N MET A 118 -6.69 -5.86 3.02
CA MET A 118 -6.19 -7.24 2.96
C MET A 118 -4.71 -7.25 2.59
N LEU A 119 -3.95 -8.06 3.33
CA LEU A 119 -2.60 -8.49 2.99
C LEU A 119 -2.65 -9.94 2.52
N LYS A 120 -2.18 -10.19 1.31
CA LYS A 120 -1.98 -11.52 0.75
C LYS A 120 -0.50 -11.84 0.72
N VAL A 121 -0.09 -12.77 1.57
CA VAL A 121 1.26 -13.34 1.50
C VAL A 121 1.21 -14.54 0.57
N VAL A 122 1.97 -14.48 -0.51
CA VAL A 122 1.96 -15.48 -1.59
C VAL A 122 3.36 -16.05 -1.83
N SER A 123 3.47 -17.05 -2.71
CA SER A 123 4.80 -17.50 -3.15
C SER A 123 5.49 -16.41 -3.98
N GLN A 124 6.82 -16.45 -4.08
CA GLN A 124 7.56 -15.51 -4.93
C GLN A 124 7.08 -15.56 -6.39
N ALA A 125 6.82 -16.77 -6.92
CA ALA A 125 6.34 -16.95 -8.29
C ALA A 125 4.94 -16.34 -8.51
N ASP A 126 4.04 -16.46 -7.53
CA ASP A 126 2.70 -15.87 -7.61
C ASP A 126 2.76 -14.35 -7.50
N PHE A 127 3.64 -13.81 -6.65
CA PHE A 127 3.87 -12.37 -6.55
C PHE A 127 4.38 -11.80 -7.87
N ASP A 128 5.38 -12.43 -8.49
CA ASP A 128 5.97 -11.98 -9.75
C ASP A 128 4.94 -12.04 -10.89
N SER A 129 4.15 -13.13 -10.94
CA SER A 129 3.07 -13.29 -11.91
C SER A 129 1.99 -12.22 -11.73
N TRP A 130 1.62 -11.93 -10.48
CA TRP A 130 0.65 -10.89 -10.14
C TRP A 130 1.15 -9.49 -10.55
N LEU A 131 2.40 -9.15 -10.20
CA LEU A 131 2.96 -7.84 -10.51
C LEU A 131 3.06 -7.63 -12.03
N THR A 132 3.57 -8.63 -12.76
CA THR A 132 3.65 -8.59 -14.23
C THR A 132 2.27 -8.38 -14.87
N ALA A 133 1.24 -9.08 -14.38
CA ALA A 133 -0.11 -8.92 -14.89
C ALA A 133 -0.68 -7.51 -14.64
N ARG A 134 -0.38 -6.91 -13.47
CA ARG A 134 -0.78 -5.54 -13.15
C ARG A 134 -0.04 -4.49 -13.96
N GLU A 135 1.25 -4.69 -14.22
CA GLU A 135 2.04 -3.82 -15.10
C GLU A 135 1.52 -3.87 -16.54
N ALA A 136 1.13 -5.05 -17.04
CA ALA A 136 0.57 -5.18 -18.38
C ALA A 136 -0.78 -4.46 -18.55
N GLU A 137 -1.55 -4.29 -17.47
CA GLU A 137 -2.79 -3.49 -17.49
C GLU A 137 -2.54 -1.97 -17.60
N LYS A 138 -1.30 -1.52 -17.38
CA LYS A 138 -0.88 -0.10 -17.47
C LYS A 138 -0.36 0.31 -18.85
N GLN A 139 -0.01 -0.65 -19.70
CA GLN A 139 0.55 -0.44 -21.05
C GLN A 139 -0.54 -0.28 -22.11
#